data_AF-A0A075JS58-F1
#
_entry.id   AF-A0A075JS58-F1
#
_cell.length_a   1.000
_cell.length_b   1.000
_cell.length_c   1.000
_cell.angle_alpha   90.00
_cell.angle_beta   90.00
_cell.angle_gamma   90.00
#
_symmetry.space_group_name_H-M   'P 1'
#
loop_
_entity.id
_entity.type
_entity.pdbx_description
1 polymer ?
#
loop_
_entity_poly.entity_id
_entity_poly.type
_entity_poly.pdbx_seq_one_letter_code
_entity_poly.pdbx_strand_id
1 'polypeptide(L)'
;MLIIKNTVWYFIFSIHHYITDELIVAHTNEAEYRSFIANQKNEALHSRIIVMPIPYNLQVSQEERIYQKMIHDSDMAHVHIAPHALRVAAIFSILTRLEDSKKQGVDIVKKMRLYDGESVEGFNQLDVEELRKEFPVEGMKGIDPRYVINRISSTIIRKEVPSINALDVLRSLKEGLDQHASISDDDKETYMNYISIARREYDEIAKKEVQKAFVYSYEESAKTLMDNYLDNVEAFCNKNKLRDPLTGEEMNPDEKLMRSIEEQIGISENAKRAFREEILIRISAYARKGKRFEYSSHERLREAIQKKLFADLKDVVKITTSSKTPDESQLKKVNEVIARLIDEYGYNSVSANELLRYVGSLLNR
;
A
#
# COMPACT_ATOMS: atom_id res chain seq x y z
N MET A 1 -7.64 -26.47 16.75
CA MET A 1 -8.14 -25.52 15.74
C MET A 1 -6.94 -24.79 15.16
N LEU A 2 -6.37 -25.30 14.07
CA LEU A 2 -5.21 -24.71 13.38
C LEU A 2 -5.49 -24.84 11.88
N ILE A 3 -5.68 -23.70 11.21
CA ILE A 3 -5.91 -23.62 9.76
C ILE A 3 -4.58 -23.25 9.11
N ILE A 4 -3.93 -24.19 8.42
CA ILE A 4 -2.87 -23.91 7.42
C ILE A 4 -2.94 -24.94 6.27
N LYS A 5 -3.35 -24.43 5.10
CA LYS A 5 -3.16 -24.85 3.69
C LYS A 5 -2.83 -26.31 3.34
N ASN A 6 -3.80 -26.93 2.66
CA ASN A 6 -3.80 -27.30 1.23
C ASN A 6 -4.72 -28.52 1.06
N THR A 7 -5.74 -28.42 0.22
CA THR A 7 -6.64 -29.53 -0.14
C THR A 7 -7.33 -30.22 1.02
N VAL A 8 -8.55 -29.79 1.31
CA VAL A 8 -9.51 -30.56 2.11
C VAL A 8 -9.98 -31.75 1.29
N TRP A 9 -9.84 -32.95 1.85
CA TRP A 9 -10.37 -34.19 1.29
C TRP A 9 -11.81 -34.42 1.77
N TYR A 10 -12.53 -35.27 1.05
CA TYR A 10 -13.77 -35.90 1.52
C TYR A 10 -13.52 -37.41 1.45
N PHE A 11 -14.11 -38.18 2.36
CA PHE A 11 -14.16 -39.64 2.31
C PHE A 11 -15.60 -40.06 2.63
N ILE A 12 -16.04 -41.20 2.11
CA ILE A 12 -17.25 -41.92 2.57
C ILE A 12 -16.85 -43.39 2.61
N PHE A 13 -16.85 -43.99 3.80
CA PHE A 13 -16.64 -45.43 3.99
C PHE A 13 -17.98 -46.15 4.12
N SER A 14 -18.10 -47.32 3.52
CA SER A 14 -19.20 -48.24 3.77
C SER A 14 -18.62 -49.58 4.21
N ILE A 15 -18.80 -49.94 5.48
CA ILE A 15 -18.33 -51.20 6.07
C ILE A 15 -19.56 -52.08 6.35
N HIS A 16 -19.45 -53.36 6.00
CA HIS A 16 -20.53 -54.31 5.71
C HIS A 16 -21.48 -54.72 6.87
N HIS A 17 -21.54 -53.99 7.99
CA HIS A 17 -22.58 -54.22 9.02
C HIS A 17 -23.00 -52.99 9.84
N TYR A 18 -22.36 -51.83 9.63
CA TYR A 18 -22.77 -50.54 10.17
C TYR A 18 -22.42 -49.47 9.13
N ILE A 19 -23.43 -48.86 8.51
CA ILE A 19 -23.22 -47.71 7.64
C ILE A 19 -22.84 -46.55 8.56
N THR A 20 -21.58 -46.14 8.51
CA THR A 20 -21.08 -44.99 9.24
C THR A 20 -20.58 -44.01 8.19
N ASP A 21 -21.30 -42.91 8.00
CA ASP A 21 -20.89 -41.85 7.09
C ASP A 21 -19.83 -40.99 7.80
N GLU A 22 -18.56 -41.15 7.42
CA GLU A 22 -17.42 -40.45 8.03
C GLU A 22 -16.79 -39.48 7.03
N LEU A 23 -16.68 -38.20 7.42
CA LEU A 23 -16.02 -37.15 6.64
C LEU A 23 -14.62 -36.86 7.22
N ILE A 24 -13.58 -37.10 6.43
CA ILE A 24 -12.19 -36.79 6.81
C ILE A 24 -11.71 -35.53 6.09
N VAL A 25 -11.43 -34.47 6.85
CA VAL A 25 -10.81 -33.24 6.36
C VAL A 25 -9.31 -33.26 6.71
N ALA A 26 -8.46 -33.37 5.70
CA ALA A 26 -7.01 -33.32 5.84
C ALA A 26 -6.40 -32.17 5.02
N HIS A 27 -5.11 -31.93 5.15
CA HIS A 27 -4.35 -31.04 4.27
C HIS A 27 -3.07 -31.73 3.76
N THR A 28 -2.62 -31.43 2.55
CA THR A 28 -1.43 -32.04 1.90
C THR A 28 -0.75 -31.05 0.95
N ASN A 29 0.56 -31.12 0.74
CA ASN A 29 1.16 -30.30 -0.32
C ASN A 29 0.82 -30.85 -1.73
N GLU A 30 0.95 -30.01 -2.76
CA GLU A 30 0.59 -30.38 -4.13
C GLU A 30 1.49 -31.49 -4.69
N ALA A 31 2.77 -31.52 -4.32
CA ALA A 31 3.71 -32.55 -4.78
C ALA A 31 3.32 -33.94 -4.24
N GLU A 32 3.02 -34.04 -2.95
CA GLU A 32 2.52 -35.25 -2.30
C GLU A 32 1.18 -35.68 -2.88
N TYR A 33 0.27 -34.74 -3.14
CA TYR A 33 -0.99 -35.04 -3.81
C TYR A 33 -0.77 -35.65 -5.21
N ARG A 34 0.11 -35.03 -6.01
CA ARG A 34 0.45 -35.53 -7.35
C ARG A 34 1.10 -36.93 -7.27
N SER A 35 2.00 -37.15 -6.32
CA SER A 35 2.60 -38.47 -6.06
C SER A 35 1.56 -39.50 -5.60
N PHE A 36 0.60 -39.09 -4.78
CA PHE A 36 -0.48 -39.95 -4.29
C PHE A 36 -1.39 -40.41 -5.44
N ILE A 37 -1.81 -39.48 -6.32
CA ILE A 37 -2.67 -39.78 -7.47
C ILE A 37 -1.95 -40.57 -8.55
N ALA A 38 -0.64 -40.34 -8.74
CA ALA A 38 0.16 -41.10 -9.69
C ALA A 38 0.35 -42.58 -9.30
N ASN A 39 0.15 -42.92 -8.02
CA ASN A 39 0.28 -44.28 -7.53
C ASN A 39 -1.00 -45.09 -7.79
N GLN A 40 -0.91 -46.05 -8.70
CA GLN A 40 -2.04 -46.90 -9.10
C GLN A 40 -2.68 -47.68 -7.94
N LYS A 41 -1.94 -47.94 -6.85
CA LYS A 41 -2.51 -48.58 -5.64
C LYS A 41 -3.61 -47.74 -4.97
N ASN A 42 -3.62 -46.43 -5.22
CA ASN A 42 -4.55 -45.48 -4.64
C ASN A 42 -5.77 -45.19 -5.54
N GLU A 43 -5.84 -45.81 -6.72
CA GLU A 43 -6.88 -45.52 -7.72
C GLU A 43 -8.31 -45.68 -7.17
N ALA A 44 -8.52 -46.69 -6.30
CA ALA A 44 -9.79 -46.91 -5.63
C ALA A 44 -10.22 -45.74 -4.72
N LEU A 45 -9.29 -44.91 -4.28
CA LEU A 45 -9.55 -43.77 -3.43
C LEU A 45 -9.89 -42.51 -4.25
N HIS A 46 -9.46 -42.41 -5.52
CA HIS A 46 -9.63 -41.21 -6.34
C HIS A 46 -11.10 -40.78 -6.47
N SER A 47 -12.02 -41.73 -6.64
CA SER A 47 -13.46 -41.45 -6.79
C SER A 47 -14.15 -41.02 -5.50
N ARG A 48 -13.49 -41.17 -4.36
CA ARG A 48 -14.03 -40.81 -3.03
C ARG A 48 -13.56 -39.46 -2.56
N ILE A 49 -12.72 -38.79 -3.35
CA ILE A 49 -11.95 -37.63 -2.96
C ILE A 49 -12.46 -36.41 -3.72
N ILE A 50 -12.66 -35.33 -2.97
CA ILE A 50 -12.87 -34.01 -3.55
C ILE A 50 -11.67 -33.17 -3.18
N VAL A 51 -11.04 -32.53 -4.17
CA VAL A 51 -9.86 -31.69 -3.99
C VAL A 51 -10.26 -30.24 -4.11
N MET A 52 -9.99 -29.47 -3.06
CA MET A 52 -10.19 -28.03 -3.06
C MET A 52 -8.84 -27.30 -3.04
N PRO A 53 -8.40 -26.69 -4.16
CA PRO A 53 -7.15 -25.92 -4.18
C PRO A 53 -7.26 -24.69 -3.27
N ILE A 54 -6.27 -24.47 -2.42
CA ILE A 54 -6.21 -23.33 -1.48
C ILE A 54 -5.03 -22.42 -1.87
N PRO A 55 -5.24 -21.43 -2.77
CA PRO A 55 -4.18 -20.52 -3.19
C PRO A 55 -3.70 -19.64 -2.04
N TYR A 56 -2.54 -19.02 -2.21
CA TYR A 56 -2.06 -18.00 -1.29
C TYR A 56 -2.95 -16.77 -1.36
N ASN A 57 -2.94 -16.00 -0.29
CA ASN A 57 -3.59 -14.70 -0.29
C ASN A 57 -2.93 -13.80 -1.35
N LEU A 58 -3.77 -13.04 -2.07
CA LEU A 58 -3.39 -12.13 -3.16
C LEU A 58 -3.60 -10.65 -2.81
N GLN A 59 -3.96 -10.35 -1.56
CA GLN A 59 -4.20 -8.98 -1.07
C GLN A 59 -3.08 -8.54 -0.13
N VAL A 60 -2.43 -7.42 -0.44
CA VAL A 60 -1.30 -6.91 0.37
C VAL A 60 -1.72 -6.66 1.81
N SER A 61 -2.88 -6.02 2.01
CA SER A 61 -3.44 -5.69 3.32
C SER A 61 -3.72 -6.92 4.19
N GLN A 62 -4.18 -8.03 3.59
CA GLN A 62 -4.40 -9.28 4.32
C GLN A 62 -3.08 -10.01 4.61
N GLU A 63 -2.10 -9.92 3.72
CA GLU A 63 -0.79 -10.53 3.93
C GLU A 63 -0.03 -9.83 5.07
N GLU A 64 -0.12 -8.50 5.12
CA GLU A 64 0.41 -7.71 6.22
C GLU A 64 -0.17 -8.16 7.58
N ARG A 65 -1.48 -8.44 7.64
CA ARG A 65 -2.15 -8.97 8.84
C ARG A 65 -1.66 -10.37 9.21
N ILE A 66 -1.40 -11.22 8.22
CA ILE A 66 -0.81 -12.55 8.45
C ILE A 66 0.56 -12.39 9.14
N TYR A 67 1.41 -11.49 8.64
CA TYR A 67 2.71 -11.24 9.25
C TYR A 67 2.61 -10.65 10.65
N GLN A 68 1.73 -9.68 10.86
CA GLN A 68 1.47 -9.10 12.18
C GLN A 68 1.08 -10.18 13.20
N LYS A 69 0.16 -11.08 12.82
CA LYS A 69 -0.26 -12.19 13.67
C LYS A 69 0.90 -13.15 13.97
N MET A 70 1.64 -13.57 12.95
CA MET A 70 2.75 -14.52 13.12
C MET A 70 3.87 -13.98 14.01
N ILE A 71 4.13 -12.68 13.98
CA ILE A 71 5.12 -12.04 14.84
C ILE A 71 4.59 -11.86 16.27
N HIS A 72 3.33 -11.48 16.41
CA HIS A 72 2.69 -11.39 17.72
C HIS A 72 2.70 -12.73 18.45
N ASP A 73 2.48 -13.83 17.73
CA ASP A 73 2.47 -15.19 18.27
C ASP A 73 3.89 -15.79 18.46
N SER A 74 4.95 -15.04 18.16
CA SER A 74 6.35 -15.47 18.33
C SER A 74 7.06 -14.76 19.49
N ASP A 75 8.26 -15.22 19.83
CA ASP A 75 9.10 -14.60 20.88
C ASP A 75 9.57 -13.16 20.52
N MET A 76 9.19 -12.66 19.35
CA MET A 76 9.64 -11.38 18.80
C MET A 76 8.66 -10.23 19.03
N ALA A 77 7.55 -10.47 19.74
CA ALA A 77 6.52 -9.46 20.03
C ALA A 77 7.08 -8.20 20.74
N HIS A 78 8.25 -8.30 21.39
CA HIS A 78 8.91 -7.19 22.07
C HIS A 78 9.69 -6.24 21.13
N VAL A 79 9.87 -6.62 19.86
CA VAL A 79 10.66 -5.86 18.90
C VAL A 79 9.78 -4.84 18.20
N HIS A 80 10.25 -3.59 18.14
CA HIS A 80 9.53 -2.56 17.42
C HIS A 80 9.63 -2.82 15.91
N ILE A 81 8.48 -2.90 15.25
CA ILE A 81 8.42 -2.98 13.78
C ILE A 81 7.93 -1.64 13.28
N ALA A 82 8.80 -0.93 12.56
CA ALA A 82 8.45 0.35 12.00
C ALA A 82 7.24 0.20 11.05
N PRO A 83 6.34 1.20 11.01
CA PRO A 83 5.25 1.25 10.05
C PRO A 83 5.69 0.92 8.62
N HIS A 84 4.79 0.28 7.87
CA HIS A 84 5.00 -0.20 6.49
C HIS A 84 6.10 -1.26 6.29
N ALA A 85 6.88 -1.64 7.31
CA ALA A 85 7.90 -2.68 7.15
C ALA A 85 7.32 -4.03 6.72
N LEU A 86 6.20 -4.43 7.33
CA LEU A 86 5.47 -5.64 6.95
C LEU A 86 4.70 -5.46 5.64
N ARG A 87 4.14 -4.28 5.39
CA ARG A 87 3.46 -3.95 4.13
C ARG A 87 4.38 -4.14 2.92
N VAL A 88 5.64 -3.72 3.03
CA VAL A 88 6.62 -3.85 1.95
C VAL A 88 7.01 -5.30 1.70
N ALA A 89 7.12 -6.11 2.77
CA ALA A 89 7.28 -7.55 2.65
C ALA A 89 6.07 -8.20 1.97
N ALA A 90 4.87 -7.77 2.33
CA ALA A 90 3.62 -8.23 1.74
C ALA A 90 3.55 -7.91 0.26
N ILE A 91 3.89 -6.68 -0.16
CA ILE A 91 3.98 -6.29 -1.58
C ILE A 91 4.88 -7.27 -2.34
N PHE A 92 6.10 -7.53 -1.84
CA PHE A 92 7.01 -8.50 -2.45
C PHE A 92 6.35 -9.89 -2.59
N SER A 93 5.77 -10.43 -1.51
CA SER A 93 5.14 -11.75 -1.54
C SER A 93 3.98 -11.83 -2.52
N ILE A 94 3.11 -10.81 -2.55
CA ILE A 94 1.98 -10.79 -3.49
C ILE A 94 2.49 -10.74 -4.93
N LEU A 95 3.49 -9.92 -5.25
CA LEU A 95 4.07 -9.87 -6.59
C LEU A 95 4.60 -11.25 -7.03
N THR A 96 5.17 -12.05 -6.12
CA THR A 96 5.65 -13.41 -6.46
C THR A 96 4.52 -14.42 -6.73
N ARG A 97 3.28 -14.08 -6.39
CA ARG A 97 2.09 -14.96 -6.46
C ARG A 97 1.13 -14.59 -7.59
N LEU A 98 1.30 -13.38 -8.14
CA LEU A 98 0.48 -12.86 -9.22
C LEU A 98 1.01 -13.33 -10.57
N GLU A 99 0.09 -13.61 -11.47
CA GLU A 99 0.36 -13.89 -12.88
C GLU A 99 0.21 -12.60 -13.70
N ASP A 100 1.08 -12.41 -14.70
CA ASP A 100 1.01 -11.25 -15.59
C ASP A 100 -0.27 -11.27 -16.43
N SER A 101 -1.06 -10.19 -16.37
CA SER A 101 -2.30 -10.10 -17.13
C SER A 101 -2.04 -9.88 -18.62
N LYS A 102 -2.87 -10.48 -19.46
CA LYS A 102 -2.90 -10.23 -20.91
C LYS A 102 -3.68 -8.97 -21.26
N LYS A 103 -4.41 -8.37 -20.31
CA LYS A 103 -5.21 -7.16 -20.52
C LYS A 103 -4.28 -5.95 -20.72
N GLN A 104 -4.44 -5.24 -21.83
CA GLN A 104 -3.63 -4.05 -22.11
C GLN A 104 -3.81 -2.98 -21.02
N GLY A 105 -2.72 -2.37 -20.59
CA GLY A 105 -2.72 -1.28 -19.60
C GLY A 105 -2.73 -1.72 -18.13
N VAL A 106 -2.81 -3.03 -17.86
CA VAL A 106 -2.70 -3.61 -16.51
C VAL A 106 -1.28 -4.13 -16.31
N ASP A 107 -0.45 -3.39 -15.56
CA ASP A 107 0.82 -3.92 -15.07
C ASP A 107 0.61 -4.70 -13.76
N ILE A 108 1.64 -5.44 -13.33
CA ILE A 108 1.57 -6.26 -12.13
C ILE A 108 1.27 -5.44 -10.86
N VAL A 109 1.73 -4.18 -10.81
CA VAL A 109 1.51 -3.27 -9.66
C VAL A 109 0.05 -2.80 -9.61
N LYS A 110 -0.53 -2.41 -10.75
CA LYS A 110 -1.95 -2.07 -10.85
C LYS A 110 -2.82 -3.27 -10.52
N LYS A 111 -2.48 -4.46 -11.02
CA LYS A 111 -3.18 -5.71 -10.67
C LYS A 111 -3.16 -5.95 -9.16
N MET A 112 -1.99 -5.82 -8.53
CA MET A 112 -1.84 -5.92 -7.08
C MET A 112 -2.74 -4.91 -6.33
N ARG A 113 -2.72 -3.63 -6.72
CA ARG A 113 -3.55 -2.58 -6.10
C ARG A 113 -5.06 -2.85 -6.27
N LEU A 114 -5.48 -3.25 -7.48
CA LEU A 114 -6.86 -3.64 -7.77
C LEU A 114 -7.32 -4.82 -6.89
N TYR A 115 -6.44 -5.80 -6.68
CA TYR A 115 -6.76 -6.96 -5.85
C TYR A 115 -6.83 -6.60 -4.36
N ASP A 116 -6.02 -5.65 -3.90
CA ASP A 116 -6.08 -5.08 -2.55
C ASP A 116 -7.30 -4.15 -2.35
N GLY A 117 -8.09 -3.91 -3.40
CA GLY A 117 -9.31 -3.10 -3.35
C GLY A 117 -9.08 -1.60 -3.53
N GLU A 118 -7.89 -1.19 -3.98
CA GLU A 118 -7.61 0.21 -4.29
C GLU A 118 -8.34 0.66 -5.56
N SER A 119 -8.81 1.91 -5.57
CA SER A 119 -9.39 2.54 -6.76
C SER A 119 -8.28 2.93 -7.74
N VAL A 120 -8.28 2.32 -8.93
CA VAL A 120 -7.32 2.63 -9.99
C VAL A 120 -8.08 3.24 -11.16
N GLU A 121 -7.63 4.40 -11.64
CA GLU A 121 -8.27 5.13 -12.72
C GLU A 121 -8.41 4.26 -13.99
N GLY A 122 -9.60 4.27 -14.57
CA GLY A 122 -9.93 3.48 -15.76
C GLY A 122 -10.38 2.04 -15.49
N PHE A 123 -10.47 1.62 -14.23
CA PHE A 123 -10.93 0.29 -13.85
C PHE A 123 -12.12 0.34 -12.89
N ASN A 124 -13.04 -0.60 -13.06
CA ASN A 124 -14.20 -0.79 -12.20
C ASN A 124 -14.16 -2.18 -11.52
N GLN A 125 -15.16 -2.47 -10.69
CA GLN A 125 -15.23 -3.74 -9.96
C GLN A 125 -15.41 -4.95 -10.88
N LEU A 126 -16.09 -4.80 -12.02
CA LEU A 126 -16.26 -5.87 -13.00
C LEU A 126 -14.92 -6.23 -13.65
N ASP A 127 -14.07 -5.25 -13.92
CA ASP A 127 -12.72 -5.49 -14.44
C ASP A 127 -11.89 -6.35 -13.48
N VAL A 128 -12.04 -6.16 -12.17
CA VAL A 128 -11.35 -6.97 -11.15
C VAL A 128 -11.84 -8.42 -11.16
N GLU A 129 -13.15 -8.64 -11.34
CA GLU A 129 -13.71 -9.98 -11.45
C GLU A 129 -13.24 -10.71 -12.71
N GLU A 130 -13.12 -10.00 -13.84
CA GLU A 130 -12.54 -10.54 -15.07
C GLU A 130 -11.09 -10.95 -14.87
N LEU A 131 -10.29 -10.08 -14.24
CA LEU A 131 -8.88 -10.38 -13.95
C LEU A 131 -8.73 -11.63 -13.08
N ARG A 132 -9.62 -11.85 -12.11
CA ARG A 132 -9.59 -13.07 -11.27
C ARG A 132 -10.00 -14.33 -12.03
N LYS A 133 -10.86 -14.20 -13.05
CA LYS A 133 -11.27 -15.32 -13.91
C LYS A 133 -10.20 -15.68 -14.93
N GLU A 134 -9.27 -14.76 -15.23
CA GLU A 134 -8.17 -14.97 -16.20
C GLU A 134 -7.26 -16.14 -15.77
N PHE A 135 -6.97 -16.26 -14.47
CA PHE A 135 -6.07 -17.28 -13.93
C PHE A 135 -6.72 -18.04 -12.75
N PRO A 136 -7.46 -19.13 -13.03
CA PRO A 136 -8.17 -19.90 -11.98
C PRO A 136 -7.28 -20.50 -10.88
N VAL A 137 -5.97 -20.64 -11.14
CA VAL A 137 -4.98 -21.23 -10.22
C VAL A 137 -3.95 -20.19 -9.73
N GLU A 138 -4.24 -18.90 -9.86
CA GLU A 138 -3.36 -17.83 -9.39
C GLU A 138 -3.13 -17.91 -7.88
N GLY A 139 -1.90 -17.64 -7.44
CA GLY A 139 -1.50 -17.78 -6.04
C GLY A 139 -1.22 -19.23 -5.59
N MET A 140 -1.25 -20.23 -6.47
CA MET A 140 -0.79 -21.58 -6.14
C MET A 140 0.74 -21.69 -6.05
N LYS A 141 1.47 -20.72 -6.62
CA LYS A 141 2.93 -20.59 -6.57
C LYS A 141 3.33 -19.27 -5.91
N GLY A 142 4.64 -19.08 -5.72
CA GLY A 142 5.23 -17.90 -5.13
C GLY A 142 5.74 -18.14 -3.71
N ILE A 143 6.25 -17.06 -3.11
CA ILE A 143 6.85 -17.08 -1.78
C ILE A 143 5.78 -17.33 -0.73
N ASP A 144 6.03 -18.32 0.14
CA ASP A 144 5.16 -18.63 1.26
C ASP A 144 5.41 -17.68 2.45
N PRO A 145 4.41 -17.49 3.34
CA PRO A 145 4.55 -16.58 4.47
C PRO A 145 5.69 -16.93 5.45
N ARG A 146 6.05 -18.22 5.59
CA ARG A 146 7.08 -18.65 6.54
C ARG A 146 8.46 -18.24 6.09
N TYR A 147 8.74 -18.27 4.77
CA TYR A 147 9.98 -17.71 4.24
C TYR A 147 10.18 -16.27 4.72
N VAL A 148 9.16 -15.40 4.54
CA VAL A 148 9.24 -14.00 4.91
C VAL A 148 9.44 -13.81 6.41
N ILE A 149 8.68 -14.53 7.24
CA ILE A 149 8.84 -14.47 8.70
C ILE A 149 10.22 -14.96 9.14
N ASN A 150 10.75 -16.03 8.54
CA ASN A 150 12.10 -16.52 8.85
C ASN A 150 13.17 -15.47 8.49
N ARG A 151 12.98 -14.73 7.38
CA ARG A 151 13.86 -13.62 7.01
C ARG A 151 13.78 -12.46 7.99
N ILE A 152 12.58 -12.04 8.38
CA ILE A 152 12.37 -10.99 9.39
C ILE A 152 12.99 -11.40 10.74
N SER A 153 12.78 -12.65 11.15
CA SER A 153 13.34 -13.23 12.38
C SER A 153 14.87 -13.22 12.38
N SER A 154 15.47 -13.65 11.27
CA SER A 154 16.92 -13.62 11.10
C SER A 154 17.49 -12.21 11.20
N THR A 155 16.79 -11.21 10.66
CA THR A 155 17.20 -9.80 10.76
C THR A 155 17.13 -9.27 12.17
N ILE A 156 16.06 -9.60 12.89
CA ILE A 156 15.87 -9.18 14.27
C ILE A 156 16.97 -9.77 15.17
N ILE A 157 17.31 -11.04 15.01
CA ILE A 157 18.39 -11.68 15.78
C ILE A 157 19.75 -11.05 15.50
N ARG A 158 20.01 -10.64 14.24
CA ARG A 158 21.29 -10.01 13.84
C ARG A 158 21.41 -8.56 14.27
N LYS A 159 20.29 -7.86 14.48
CA LYS A 159 20.29 -6.42 14.77
C LYS A 159 20.41 -6.24 16.28
N GLU A 160 21.43 -5.50 16.71
CA GLU A 160 21.63 -5.17 18.14
C GLU A 160 20.54 -4.23 18.69
N VAL A 161 19.84 -3.53 17.81
CA VAL A 161 18.75 -2.61 18.15
C VAL A 161 17.40 -3.33 18.01
N PRO A 162 16.50 -3.29 19.01
CA PRO A 162 15.19 -3.95 18.98
C PRO A 162 14.18 -3.17 18.12
N SER A 163 14.57 -2.83 16.89
CA SER A 163 13.76 -2.06 15.95
C SER A 163 14.09 -2.46 14.51
N ILE A 164 13.10 -2.86 13.72
CA ILE A 164 13.29 -3.19 12.30
C ILE A 164 12.51 -2.24 11.40
N ASN A 165 13.09 -1.81 10.28
CA ASN A 165 12.44 -0.94 9.29
C ASN A 165 12.23 -1.66 7.95
N ALA A 166 11.50 -1.05 7.01
CA ALA A 166 11.20 -1.66 5.71
C ALA A 166 12.45 -2.00 4.88
N LEU A 167 13.52 -1.21 4.98
CA LEU A 167 14.76 -1.45 4.23
C LEU A 167 15.53 -2.64 4.79
N ASP A 168 15.51 -2.83 6.10
CA ASP A 168 16.07 -4.01 6.76
C ASP A 168 15.37 -5.27 6.27
N VAL A 169 14.03 -5.23 6.18
CA VAL A 169 13.22 -6.34 5.68
C VAL A 169 13.53 -6.64 4.22
N LEU A 170 13.53 -5.62 3.33
CA LEU A 170 13.86 -5.81 1.91
C LEU A 170 15.27 -6.35 1.69
N ARG A 171 16.26 -5.84 2.43
CA ARG A 171 17.64 -6.35 2.38
C ARG A 171 17.70 -7.81 2.83
N SER A 172 16.99 -8.15 3.91
CA SER A 172 16.91 -9.53 4.38
C SER A 172 16.26 -10.46 3.39
N LEU A 173 15.17 -10.03 2.75
CA LEU A 173 14.50 -10.81 1.71
C LEU A 173 15.46 -11.08 0.54
N LYS A 174 16.20 -10.05 0.09
CA LYS A 174 17.21 -10.17 -0.96
C LYS A 174 18.31 -11.16 -0.60
N GLU A 175 18.92 -11.03 0.58
CA GLU A 175 19.97 -11.93 1.06
C GLU A 175 19.49 -13.38 1.24
N GLY A 176 18.18 -13.58 1.43
CA GLY A 176 17.58 -14.90 1.64
C GLY A 176 17.32 -15.68 0.36
N LEU A 177 17.28 -15.02 -0.80
CA LEU A 177 16.93 -15.67 -2.07
C LEU A 177 17.95 -16.75 -2.44
N ASP A 178 19.22 -16.56 -2.09
CA ASP A 178 20.30 -17.52 -2.37
C ASP A 178 20.26 -18.75 -1.45
N GLN A 179 19.58 -18.65 -0.31
CA GLN A 179 19.60 -19.67 0.75
C GLN A 179 18.39 -20.60 0.70
N HIS A 180 17.38 -20.27 -0.10
CA HIS A 180 16.12 -21.00 -0.09
C HIS A 180 16.08 -22.10 -1.17
N ALA A 181 16.03 -23.36 -0.74
CA ALA A 181 16.15 -24.53 -1.61
C ALA A 181 15.07 -24.64 -2.71
N SER A 182 13.92 -23.98 -2.55
CA SER A 182 12.83 -24.04 -3.51
C SER A 182 12.81 -22.90 -4.54
N ILE A 183 13.76 -21.97 -4.47
CA ILE A 183 13.83 -20.83 -5.40
C ILE A 183 14.82 -21.17 -6.51
N SER A 184 14.33 -21.28 -7.74
CA SER A 184 15.16 -21.53 -8.91
C SER A 184 15.97 -20.28 -9.28
N ASP A 185 17.04 -20.43 -10.07
CA ASP A 185 17.84 -19.28 -10.50
C ASP A 185 17.02 -18.30 -11.38
N ASP A 186 16.08 -18.80 -12.18
CA ASP A 186 15.15 -17.98 -12.98
C ASP A 186 14.20 -17.17 -12.07
N ASP A 187 13.71 -17.78 -10.99
CA ASP A 187 12.87 -17.09 -10.01
C ASP A 187 13.66 -16.00 -9.27
N LYS A 188 14.96 -16.19 -9.03
CA LYS A 188 15.79 -15.20 -8.32
C LYS A 188 15.85 -13.88 -9.06
N GLU A 189 16.10 -13.90 -10.38
CA GLU A 189 16.15 -12.67 -11.18
C GLU A 189 14.80 -11.93 -11.14
N THR A 190 13.72 -12.69 -11.29
CA THR A 190 12.35 -12.17 -11.23
C THR A 190 12.03 -11.57 -9.85
N TYR A 191 12.37 -12.28 -8.77
CA TYR A 191 12.11 -11.83 -7.40
C TYR A 191 12.97 -10.63 -7.02
N MET A 192 14.18 -10.53 -7.54
CA MET A 192 15.03 -9.34 -7.42
C MET A 192 14.38 -8.10 -8.04
N ASN A 193 13.71 -8.25 -9.19
CA ASN A 193 12.92 -7.18 -9.79
C ASN A 193 11.71 -6.82 -8.90
N TYR A 194 11.00 -7.80 -8.33
CA TYR A 194 9.88 -7.54 -7.41
C TYR A 194 10.31 -6.86 -6.11
N ILE A 195 11.47 -7.18 -5.54
CA ILE A 195 12.06 -6.45 -4.42
C ILE A 195 12.30 -4.99 -4.79
N SER A 196 12.77 -4.73 -6.01
CA SER A 196 12.99 -3.37 -6.51
C SER A 196 11.67 -2.60 -6.69
N ILE A 197 10.62 -3.27 -7.17
CA ILE A 197 9.27 -2.69 -7.24
C ILE A 197 8.73 -2.39 -5.84
N ALA A 198 8.81 -3.33 -4.90
CA ALA A 198 8.37 -3.14 -3.52
C ALA A 198 9.10 -1.98 -2.84
N ARG A 199 10.41 -1.82 -3.11
CA ARG A 199 11.18 -0.67 -2.66
C ARG A 199 10.66 0.65 -3.23
N ARG A 200 10.32 0.69 -4.52
CA ARG A 200 9.77 1.90 -5.15
C ARG A 200 8.41 2.27 -4.56
N GLU A 201 7.56 1.30 -4.28
CA GLU A 201 6.29 1.54 -3.58
C GLU A 201 6.53 2.11 -2.18
N TYR A 202 7.51 1.57 -1.44
CA TYR A 202 7.91 2.11 -0.14
C TYR A 202 8.44 3.54 -0.23
N ASP A 203 9.25 3.86 -1.24
CA ASP A 203 9.81 5.21 -1.43
C ASP A 203 8.70 6.25 -1.54
N GLU A 204 7.62 5.94 -2.25
CA GLU A 204 6.47 6.84 -2.38
C GLU A 204 5.66 6.95 -1.08
N ILE A 205 5.50 5.86 -0.32
CA ILE A 205 4.85 5.87 0.99
C ILE A 205 5.66 6.73 1.97
N ALA A 206 6.97 6.47 2.08
CA ALA A 206 7.88 7.16 2.98
C ALA A 206 7.94 8.66 2.70
N LYS A 207 8.05 9.07 1.43
CA LYS A 207 8.04 10.49 1.04
C LYS A 207 6.75 11.17 1.49
N LYS A 208 5.59 10.58 1.17
CA LYS A 208 4.28 11.14 1.53
C LYS A 208 4.13 11.27 3.05
N GLU A 209 4.56 10.26 3.80
CA GLU A 209 4.43 10.24 5.25
C GLU A 209 5.32 11.29 5.92
N VAL A 210 6.60 11.38 5.51
CA VAL A 210 7.49 12.43 6.01
C VAL A 210 6.97 13.81 5.62
N GLN A 211 6.55 14.02 4.37
CA GLN A 211 5.98 15.31 3.96
C GLN A 211 4.76 15.70 4.80
N LYS A 212 3.87 14.76 5.14
CA LYS A 212 2.75 15.03 6.07
C LYS A 212 3.25 15.42 7.45
N ALA A 213 4.22 14.68 7.99
CA ALA A 213 4.79 14.96 9.30
C ALA A 213 5.47 16.34 9.38
N PHE A 214 5.96 16.89 8.27
CA PHE A 214 6.50 18.25 8.20
C PHE A 214 5.45 19.36 8.25
N VAL A 215 4.18 19.08 7.98
CA VAL A 215 3.08 20.06 8.03
C VAL A 215 2.53 20.10 9.43
N TYR A 216 2.68 21.25 10.10
CA TYR A 216 1.95 21.49 11.34
C TYR A 216 0.45 21.54 11.02
N SER A 217 -0.36 20.70 11.66
CA SER A 217 -1.80 20.61 11.38
C SER A 217 -2.08 20.40 9.88
N TYR A 218 -1.60 19.29 9.32
CA TYR A 218 -1.75 18.96 7.90
C TYR A 218 -3.19 19.15 7.40
N GLU A 219 -4.16 18.65 8.16
CA GLU A 219 -5.57 18.76 7.81
C GLU A 219 -6.06 20.20 7.73
N GLU A 220 -5.62 21.06 8.64
CA GLU A 220 -6.02 22.47 8.66
C GLU A 220 -5.40 23.22 7.49
N SER A 221 -4.11 23.02 7.22
CA SER A 221 -3.43 23.59 6.06
C SER A 221 -4.10 23.16 4.74
N ALA A 222 -4.50 21.89 4.64
CA ALA A 222 -5.22 21.36 3.49
C ALA A 222 -6.62 21.95 3.35
N LYS A 223 -7.35 22.13 4.46
CA LYS A 223 -8.66 22.80 4.47
C LYS A 223 -8.54 24.25 4.03
N THR A 224 -7.61 25.02 4.60
CA THR A 224 -7.39 26.42 4.22
C THR A 224 -7.02 26.58 2.74
N LEU A 225 -6.14 25.72 2.21
CA LEU A 225 -5.79 25.76 0.78
C LEU A 225 -6.99 25.38 -0.10
N MET A 226 -7.81 24.42 0.33
CA MET A 226 -9.02 24.04 -0.38
C MET A 226 -10.05 25.16 -0.36
N ASP A 227 -10.36 25.74 0.80
CA ASP A 227 -11.35 26.82 0.93
C ASP A 227 -10.95 28.02 0.06
N ASN A 228 -9.68 28.42 0.10
CA ASN A 228 -9.15 29.47 -0.78
C ASN A 228 -9.31 29.10 -2.27
N TYR A 229 -9.07 27.85 -2.64
CA TYR A 229 -9.33 27.40 -4.02
C TYR A 229 -10.81 27.50 -4.40
N LEU A 230 -11.73 27.05 -3.53
CA LEU A 230 -13.17 27.06 -3.79
C LEU A 230 -13.70 28.50 -3.95
N ASP A 231 -13.25 29.43 -3.09
CA ASP A 231 -13.62 30.85 -3.16
C ASP A 231 -13.19 31.45 -4.52
N ASN A 232 -11.96 31.17 -4.95
CA ASN A 232 -11.45 31.63 -6.25
C ASN A 232 -12.20 31.01 -7.43
N VAL A 233 -12.59 29.73 -7.35
CA VAL A 233 -13.39 29.06 -8.39
C VAL A 233 -14.78 29.66 -8.50
N GLU A 234 -15.45 29.91 -7.38
CA GLU A 234 -16.77 30.53 -7.36
C GLU A 234 -16.73 31.93 -7.97
N ALA A 235 -15.74 32.74 -7.56
CA ALA A 235 -15.56 34.09 -8.09
C ALA A 235 -15.24 34.07 -9.60
N PHE A 236 -14.38 33.15 -10.07
CA PHE A 236 -14.04 32.99 -11.48
C PHE A 236 -15.24 32.61 -12.35
N CYS A 237 -16.01 31.59 -11.95
CA CYS A 237 -17.15 31.10 -12.72
C CYS A 237 -18.31 32.08 -12.72
N ASN A 238 -18.57 32.78 -11.60
CA ASN A 238 -19.64 33.76 -11.49
C ASN A 238 -19.25 35.16 -12.02
N LYS A 239 -17.97 35.36 -12.42
CA LYS A 239 -17.40 36.66 -12.79
C LYS A 239 -17.54 37.71 -11.67
N ASN A 240 -17.47 37.25 -10.43
CA ASN A 240 -17.50 38.08 -9.23
C ASN A 240 -16.07 38.40 -8.79
N LYS A 241 -15.93 39.48 -8.01
CA LYS A 241 -14.69 39.79 -7.33
C LYS A 241 -14.70 39.22 -5.92
N LEU A 242 -13.53 38.82 -5.44
CA LEU A 242 -13.31 38.44 -4.06
C LEU A 242 -13.09 39.69 -3.22
N ARG A 243 -13.36 39.59 -1.92
CA ARG A 243 -13.06 40.66 -0.97
C ARG A 243 -11.97 40.20 -0.03
N ASP A 244 -10.88 40.96 0.06
CA ASP A 244 -9.81 40.67 1.01
C ASP A 244 -10.34 40.79 2.46
N PRO A 245 -10.19 39.77 3.32
CA PRO A 245 -10.66 39.82 4.69
C PRO A 245 -9.96 40.89 5.57
N LEU A 246 -8.73 41.27 5.23
CA LEU A 246 -7.90 42.21 5.98
C LEU A 246 -8.07 43.65 5.47
N THR A 247 -8.04 43.86 4.16
CA THR A 247 -8.09 45.22 3.57
C THR A 247 -9.51 45.63 3.15
N GLY A 248 -10.40 44.65 2.94
CA GLY A 248 -11.75 44.88 2.44
C GLY A 248 -11.80 45.27 0.96
N GLU A 249 -10.68 45.27 0.25
CA GLU A 249 -10.57 45.63 -1.17
C GLU A 249 -11.10 44.52 -2.09
N GLU A 250 -11.63 44.94 -3.24
CA GLU A 250 -12.08 44.00 -4.27
C GLU A 250 -10.89 43.48 -5.09
N MET A 251 -10.70 42.17 -5.10
CA MET A 251 -9.66 41.48 -5.84
C MET A 251 -10.25 40.59 -6.94
N ASN A 252 -9.54 40.49 -8.06
CA ASN A 252 -9.89 39.51 -9.08
C ASN A 252 -9.51 38.10 -8.60
N PRO A 253 -10.20 37.04 -9.07
CA PRO A 253 -9.84 35.66 -8.76
C PRO A 253 -8.38 35.37 -9.13
N ASP A 254 -7.64 34.71 -8.21
CA ASP A 254 -6.26 34.33 -8.42
C ASP A 254 -6.16 33.08 -9.32
N GLU A 255 -6.12 33.32 -10.63
CA GLU A 255 -5.91 32.25 -11.60
C GLU A 255 -4.56 31.54 -11.43
N LYS A 256 -3.52 32.20 -10.92
CA LYS A 256 -2.22 31.55 -10.74
C LYS A 256 -2.29 30.52 -9.62
N LEU A 257 -2.93 30.85 -8.50
CA LEU A 257 -3.19 29.92 -7.41
C LEU A 257 -3.98 28.71 -7.92
N MET A 258 -5.12 28.94 -8.58
CA MET A 258 -5.96 27.87 -9.09
C MET A 258 -5.20 26.94 -10.05
N ARG A 259 -4.42 27.52 -10.98
CA ARG A 259 -3.61 26.73 -11.92
C ARG A 259 -2.52 25.93 -11.22
N SER A 260 -1.86 26.49 -10.22
CA SER A 260 -0.82 25.79 -9.46
C SER A 260 -1.32 24.52 -8.76
N ILE A 261 -2.62 24.46 -8.44
CA ILE A 261 -3.31 23.30 -7.86
C ILE A 261 -3.78 22.34 -8.97
N GLU A 262 -4.48 22.86 -9.98
CA GLU A 262 -5.06 22.08 -11.09
C GLU A 262 -4.00 21.29 -11.89
N GLU A 263 -2.81 21.88 -12.07
CA GLU A 263 -1.70 21.25 -12.78
C GLU A 263 -1.14 20.02 -12.05
N GLN A 264 -1.29 19.95 -10.72
CA GLN A 264 -0.81 18.80 -9.93
C GLN A 264 -1.50 17.48 -10.29
N ILE A 265 -2.71 17.57 -10.83
CA ILE A 265 -3.51 16.43 -11.32
C ILE A 265 -3.62 16.43 -12.86
N GLY A 266 -2.73 17.14 -13.55
CA GLY A 266 -2.62 17.11 -15.01
C GLY A 266 -3.74 17.81 -15.76
N ILE A 267 -4.48 18.73 -15.13
CA ILE A 267 -5.51 19.51 -15.82
C ILE A 267 -4.83 20.54 -16.73
N SER A 268 -5.02 20.37 -18.04
CA SER A 268 -4.47 21.27 -19.06
C SER A 268 -5.18 22.63 -19.06
N GLU A 269 -4.55 23.65 -19.67
CA GLU A 269 -5.14 24.98 -19.86
C GLU A 269 -6.52 24.94 -20.52
N ASN A 270 -6.71 24.03 -21.49
CA ASN A 270 -7.98 23.91 -22.21
C ASN A 270 -9.07 23.28 -21.35
N ALA A 271 -8.69 22.43 -20.39
CA ALA A 271 -9.62 21.73 -19.49
C ALA A 271 -9.91 22.51 -18.20
N LYS A 272 -9.17 23.59 -17.89
CA LYS A 272 -9.29 24.34 -16.63
C LYS A 272 -10.72 24.82 -16.37
N ARG A 273 -11.37 25.37 -17.40
CA ARG A 273 -12.71 25.94 -17.27
C ARG A 273 -13.75 24.85 -16.97
N ALA A 274 -13.69 23.74 -17.70
CA ALA A 274 -14.59 22.61 -17.48
C ALA A 274 -14.42 22.01 -16.08
N PHE A 275 -13.19 21.88 -15.60
CA PHE A 275 -12.90 21.38 -14.25
C PHE A 275 -13.47 22.33 -13.17
N ARG A 276 -13.24 23.64 -13.29
CA ARG A 276 -13.78 24.65 -12.35
C ARG A 276 -15.32 24.65 -12.32
N GLU A 277 -15.94 24.56 -13.49
CA GLU A 277 -17.41 24.48 -13.61
C GLU A 277 -17.95 23.19 -12.98
N GLU A 278 -17.28 22.05 -13.15
CA GLU A 278 -17.64 20.79 -12.47
C GLU A 278 -17.61 20.96 -10.93
N ILE A 279 -16.55 21.57 -10.40
CA ILE A 279 -16.41 21.83 -8.97
C ILE A 279 -17.55 22.74 -8.47
N LEU A 280 -17.83 23.84 -9.17
CA LEU A 280 -18.92 24.77 -8.79
C LEU A 280 -20.29 24.08 -8.77
N ILE A 281 -20.58 23.21 -9.74
CA ILE A 281 -21.84 22.45 -9.79
C ILE A 281 -21.96 21.55 -8.55
N ARG A 282 -20.86 20.90 -8.14
CA ARG A 282 -20.85 20.05 -6.95
C ARG A 282 -21.01 20.87 -5.67
N ILE A 283 -20.31 22.00 -5.52
CA ILE A 283 -20.49 22.92 -4.38
C ILE A 283 -21.98 23.31 -4.27
N SER A 284 -22.58 23.74 -5.38
CA SER A 284 -23.99 24.13 -5.44
C SER A 284 -24.94 22.99 -5.10
N ALA A 285 -24.61 21.74 -5.48
CA ALA A 285 -25.39 20.56 -5.12
C ALA A 285 -25.33 20.25 -3.61
N TYR A 286 -24.18 20.47 -2.96
CA TYR A 286 -24.04 20.32 -1.51
C TYR A 286 -24.75 21.43 -0.75
N ALA A 287 -24.59 22.69 -1.18
CA ALA A 287 -25.24 23.85 -0.58
C ALA A 287 -26.78 23.73 -0.59
N ARG A 288 -27.37 23.26 -1.71
CA ARG A 288 -28.83 22.99 -1.80
C ARG A 288 -29.33 21.93 -0.82
N LYS A 289 -28.45 21.03 -0.35
CA LYS A 289 -28.76 20.01 0.66
C LYS A 289 -28.44 20.48 2.09
N GLY A 290 -28.08 21.75 2.27
CA GLY A 290 -27.65 22.30 3.57
C GLY A 290 -26.33 21.72 4.08
N LYS A 291 -25.51 21.12 3.20
CA LYS A 291 -24.22 20.53 3.56
C LYS A 291 -23.07 21.42 3.08
N ARG A 292 -21.98 21.44 3.84
CA ARG A 292 -20.72 22.06 3.40
C ARG A 292 -19.94 21.12 2.50
N PHE A 293 -19.17 21.70 1.59
CA PHE A 293 -18.23 20.96 0.76
C PHE A 293 -16.95 20.73 1.57
N GLU A 294 -16.79 19.52 2.11
CA GLU A 294 -15.64 19.15 2.95
C GLU A 294 -14.46 18.62 2.11
N TYR A 295 -13.27 18.57 2.71
CA TYR A 295 -12.03 18.06 2.09
C TYR A 295 -12.15 16.63 1.54
N SER A 296 -13.04 15.81 2.10
CA SER A 296 -13.36 14.45 1.66
C SER A 296 -14.37 14.39 0.50
N SER A 297 -14.99 15.51 0.11
CA SER A 297 -16.14 15.54 -0.82
C SER A 297 -15.75 15.30 -2.28
N HIS A 298 -14.47 15.47 -2.62
CA HIS A 298 -13.99 15.30 -3.99
C HIS A 298 -12.57 14.74 -4.04
N GLU A 299 -12.44 13.50 -4.51
CA GLU A 299 -11.17 12.78 -4.52
C GLU A 299 -10.08 13.47 -5.38
N ARG A 300 -10.39 13.86 -6.62
CA ARG A 300 -9.39 14.54 -7.48
C ARG A 300 -8.92 15.88 -6.91
N LEU A 301 -9.82 16.71 -6.37
CA LEU A 301 -9.44 17.98 -5.76
C LEU A 301 -8.62 17.75 -4.48
N ARG A 302 -9.02 16.78 -3.65
CA ARG A 302 -8.26 16.37 -2.47
C ARG A 302 -6.82 15.98 -2.83
N GLU A 303 -6.66 15.19 -3.88
CA GLU A 303 -5.35 14.80 -4.42
C GLU A 303 -4.55 16.02 -4.93
N ALA A 304 -5.19 16.93 -5.65
CA ALA A 304 -4.55 18.15 -6.17
C ALA A 304 -4.01 19.04 -5.03
N ILE A 305 -4.82 19.28 -4.00
CA ILE A 305 -4.45 20.04 -2.81
C ILE A 305 -3.30 19.36 -2.07
N GLN A 306 -3.38 18.04 -1.88
CA GLN A 306 -2.31 17.28 -1.23
C GLN A 306 -0.98 17.39 -2.00
N LYS A 307 -1.02 17.19 -3.33
CA LYS A 307 0.17 17.31 -4.16
C LYS A 307 0.75 18.72 -4.16
N LYS A 308 -0.10 19.75 -4.19
CA LYS A 308 0.33 21.15 -4.10
C LYS A 308 1.08 21.43 -2.79
N LEU A 309 0.50 21.05 -1.65
CA LEU A 309 1.15 21.20 -0.35
C LEU A 309 2.52 20.50 -0.31
N PHE A 310 2.59 19.27 -0.82
CA PHE A 310 3.84 18.52 -0.86
C PHE A 310 4.89 19.13 -1.80
N ALA A 311 4.46 19.70 -2.93
CA ALA A 311 5.34 20.41 -3.84
C ALA A 311 5.97 21.63 -3.14
N ASP A 312 5.16 22.41 -2.42
CA ASP A 312 5.61 23.62 -1.71
C ASP A 312 6.56 23.29 -0.54
N LEU A 313 6.41 22.10 0.06
CA LEU A 313 7.24 21.64 1.17
C LEU A 313 8.50 20.90 0.75
N LYS A 314 8.61 20.50 -0.52
CA LYS A 314 9.71 19.67 -1.01
C LYS A 314 11.08 20.27 -0.67
N ASP A 315 11.25 21.57 -0.90
CA ASP A 315 12.50 22.27 -0.64
C ASP A 315 12.77 22.43 0.86
N VAL A 316 11.73 22.68 1.66
CA VAL A 316 11.84 22.77 3.12
C VAL A 316 12.32 21.44 3.71
N VAL A 317 11.71 20.31 3.30
CA VAL A 317 12.13 18.98 3.73
C VAL A 317 13.57 18.73 3.31
N LYS A 318 13.90 18.98 2.04
CA LYS A 318 15.25 18.77 1.50
C LYS A 318 16.30 19.56 2.29
N ILE A 319 16.08 20.86 2.51
CA ILE A 319 17.01 21.72 3.26
C ILE A 319 17.17 21.20 4.69
N THR A 320 16.06 20.87 5.36
CA THR A 320 16.06 20.43 6.76
C THR A 320 16.75 19.08 6.95
N THR A 321 16.60 18.14 6.00
CA THR A 321 17.18 16.79 6.10
C THR A 321 18.62 16.67 5.60
N SER A 322 19.13 17.66 4.85
CA SER A 322 20.43 17.56 4.17
C SER A 322 21.56 18.30 4.87
N SER A 323 21.25 19.14 5.85
CA SER A 323 22.25 19.94 6.55
C SER A 323 23.15 19.05 7.40
N LYS A 324 24.47 19.06 7.11
CA LYS A 324 25.48 18.36 7.93
C LYS A 324 25.66 19.03 9.30
N THR A 325 25.36 20.32 9.38
CA THR A 325 25.40 21.15 10.60
C THR A 325 24.09 21.93 10.67
N PRO A 326 22.99 21.29 11.12
CA PRO A 326 21.69 21.94 11.18
C PRO A 326 21.72 23.09 12.19
N ASP A 327 21.08 24.19 11.84
CA ASP A 327 20.88 25.32 12.75
C ASP A 327 19.83 24.97 13.84
N GLU A 328 19.70 25.83 14.86
CA GLU A 328 18.78 25.60 15.98
C GLU A 328 17.32 25.47 15.53
N SER A 329 16.92 26.23 14.50
CA SER A 329 15.56 26.20 13.95
C SER A 329 15.27 24.89 13.21
N GLN A 330 16.25 24.40 12.44
CA GLN A 330 16.20 23.13 11.72
C GLN A 330 16.15 21.96 12.70
N LEU A 331 17.00 21.98 13.74
CA LEU A 331 17.00 20.97 14.81
C LEU A 331 15.64 20.91 15.51
N LYS A 332 15.08 22.06 15.87
CA LYS A 332 13.75 22.13 16.48
C LYS A 332 12.69 21.50 15.56
N LYS A 333 12.71 21.84 14.27
CA LYS A 333 11.75 21.29 13.29
C LYS A 333 11.91 19.78 13.08
N VAL A 334 13.15 19.28 13.01
CA VAL A 334 13.42 17.83 12.95
C VAL A 334 12.85 17.12 14.17
N ASN A 335 13.07 17.67 15.36
CA ASN A 335 12.56 17.07 16.61
C ASN A 335 11.02 17.07 16.67
N GLU A 336 10.37 18.15 16.21
CA GLU A 336 8.90 18.19 16.09
C GLU A 336 8.38 17.14 15.11
N VAL A 337 9.05 16.94 13.97
CA VAL A 337 8.68 15.92 12.99
C VAL A 337 8.85 14.52 13.56
N ILE A 338 9.97 14.25 14.26
CA ILE A 338 10.21 12.98 14.93
C ILE A 338 9.12 12.70 15.98
N ALA A 339 8.77 13.70 16.80
CA ALA A 339 7.71 13.56 17.79
C ALA A 339 6.38 13.18 17.13
N ARG A 340 5.99 13.84 16.03
CA ARG A 340 4.76 13.48 15.28
C ARG A 340 4.82 12.06 14.70
N LEU A 341 5.96 11.66 14.12
CA LEU A 341 6.12 10.29 13.61
C LEU A 341 5.94 9.24 14.72
N ILE A 342 6.37 9.55 15.94
CA ILE A 342 6.19 8.66 17.09
C ILE A 342 4.73 8.67 17.54
N ASP A 343 4.17 9.85 17.80
CA ASP A 343 2.87 10.01 18.46
C ASP A 343 1.68 9.64 17.54
N GLU A 344 1.76 9.98 16.25
CA GLU A 344 0.65 9.83 15.30
C GLU A 344 0.82 8.63 14.35
N TYR A 345 2.06 8.26 14.01
CA TYR A 345 2.35 7.24 13.01
C TYR A 345 2.88 5.92 13.59
N GLY A 346 3.17 5.88 14.90
CA GLY A 346 3.57 4.66 15.59
C GLY A 346 5.02 4.24 15.34
N TYR A 347 5.90 5.19 14.99
CA TYR A 347 7.34 4.96 14.97
C TYR A 347 7.94 5.00 16.39
N ASN A 348 9.15 4.48 16.55
CA ASN A 348 10.00 4.81 17.71
C ASN A 348 11.07 5.84 17.31
N SER A 349 11.83 6.35 18.28
CA SER A 349 12.88 7.35 18.02
C SER A 349 13.91 6.91 16.98
N VAL A 350 14.33 5.64 16.99
CA VAL A 350 15.33 5.12 16.05
C VAL A 350 14.78 5.07 14.63
N SER A 351 13.63 4.43 14.45
CA SER A 351 12.98 4.24 13.14
C SER A 351 12.51 5.55 12.52
N ALA A 352 12.03 6.52 13.32
CA ALA A 352 11.69 7.86 12.84
C ALA A 352 12.93 8.60 12.31
N ASN A 353 14.06 8.53 13.02
CA ASN A 353 15.33 9.10 12.56
C ASN A 353 15.84 8.42 11.27
N GLU A 354 15.77 7.09 11.20
CA GLU A 354 16.14 6.33 10.01
C GLU A 354 15.25 6.70 8.80
N LEU A 355 13.95 6.85 9.00
CA LEU A 355 13.00 7.28 7.97
C LEU A 355 13.35 8.67 7.43
N LEU A 356 13.57 9.64 8.32
CA LEU A 356 13.92 11.00 7.91
C LEU A 356 15.23 11.07 7.13
N ARG A 357 16.25 10.34 7.56
CA ARG A 357 17.52 10.23 6.83
C ARG A 357 17.32 9.58 5.47
N TYR A 358 16.50 8.52 5.41
CA TYR A 358 16.20 7.84 4.17
C TYR A 358 15.50 8.75 3.17
N VAL A 359 14.41 9.40 3.57
CA VAL A 359 13.66 10.33 2.72
C VAL A 359 14.52 11.53 2.32
N GLY A 360 15.33 12.07 3.22
CA GLY A 360 16.30 13.11 2.88
C GLY A 360 17.25 12.68 1.76
N SER A 361 17.75 11.42 1.80
CA SER A 361 18.57 10.86 0.71
C SER A 361 17.80 10.68 -0.60
N LEU A 362 16.50 10.38 -0.56
CA LEU A 362 15.66 10.23 -1.74
C LEU A 362 15.37 11.56 -2.43
N LEU A 363 15.21 12.64 -1.66
CA LEU A 363 14.93 13.98 -2.20
C LEU A 363 16.19 14.70 -2.72
N ASN A 364 17.37 14.19 -2.38
CA ASN A 364 18.66 14.70 -2.84
C ASN A 364 19.19 14.02 -4.12
N ARG A 365 18.61 12.88 -4.50
CA ARG A 365 18.83 12.25 -5.80
C ARG A 365 17.96 12.93 -6.83
#